data_AF-Q7R6V0-F1
#
_entry.id   AF-Q7R6V0-F1
#
_cell.length_a   1.000
_cell.length_b   1.000
_cell.length_c   1.000
_cell.angle_alpha   90.00
_cell.angle_beta   90.00
_cell.angle_gamma   90.00
#
_symmetry.space_group_name_H-M   'P 1'
#
loop_
_entity.id
_entity.type
_entity.pdbx_description
1 polymer ?
#
loop_
_entity_poly.entity_id
_entity_poly.type
_entity_poly.pdbx_seq_one_letter_code
_entity_poly.pdbx_strand_id
1 'polypeptide(L)'
;MNTQMCKEFQEVRNSISDESEYKGITEFGDDHFLNKYCDSNQCHSDYDRISAGCLYLLDQLYKDSGVIPSPKNSNPYIVDYILIWLSYMLNLINSKEDNITDFYGSHINSCDKYKTEISELKNHYHDYGNYNYKGLIDKRKDFLYMDSNIVPKFYEAFKLLCNLYNELDYNNKNCEKYLKDNSEFFKKYKELKDSDITNSSPYKEMLSTLLTDYNDFKKECNSILSYLSAKEKEKPGQILLDSSGEYVDSLEQGIDNYDVASSSSSIVSKLIPILLIFGAIPIFLGISYKVNNKELKNYFHYIYVNVNKKIIRFLTFYISIRYLDFGKEFKNI
;
A
#
# COMPACT_ATOMS: atom_id res chain seq x y z
N MET A 1 -0.01 3.37 7.39
CA MET A 1 0.81 2.22 6.93
C MET A 1 -0.09 1.19 6.28
N ASN A 2 0.45 0.30 5.44
CA ASN A 2 -0.33 -0.77 4.82
C ASN A 2 0.55 -2.01 4.57
N THR A 3 -0.09 -3.12 4.20
CA THR A 3 0.58 -4.40 3.91
C THR A 3 1.60 -4.31 2.78
N GLN A 4 1.33 -3.53 1.71
CA GLN A 4 2.28 -3.40 0.60
C GLN A 4 3.58 -2.75 1.06
N MET A 5 3.50 -1.65 1.80
CA MET A 5 4.65 -0.97 2.35
C MET A 5 5.50 -1.93 3.19
N CYS A 6 4.88 -2.68 4.11
CA CYS A 6 5.61 -3.59 4.97
C CYS A 6 6.22 -4.80 4.25
N LYS A 7 5.65 -5.22 3.12
CA LYS A 7 6.28 -6.20 2.22
C LYS A 7 7.54 -5.64 1.57
N GLU A 8 7.52 -4.40 1.08
CA GLU A 8 8.73 -3.80 0.49
C GLU A 8 9.86 -3.65 1.52
N PHE A 9 9.54 -3.26 2.75
CA PHE A 9 10.53 -3.23 3.83
C PHE A 9 11.05 -4.63 4.18
N GLN A 10 10.20 -5.66 4.12
CA GLN A 10 10.61 -7.04 4.33
C GLN A 10 11.55 -7.53 3.21
N GLU A 11 11.25 -7.24 1.94
CA GLU A 11 12.12 -7.56 0.81
C GLU A 11 13.52 -6.95 0.98
N VAL A 12 13.59 -5.66 1.35
CA VAL A 12 14.87 -5.01 1.63
C VAL A 12 15.59 -5.64 2.81
N ARG A 13 14.89 -5.98 3.90
CA ARG A 13 15.50 -6.62 5.09
C ARG A 13 16.04 -8.01 4.79
N ASN A 14 15.37 -8.76 3.91
CA ASN A 14 15.83 -10.08 3.48
C ASN A 14 17.15 -9.98 2.69
N SER A 15 17.33 -8.91 1.91
CA SER A 15 18.58 -8.63 1.17
C SER A 15 19.65 -7.95 2.03
N ILE A 16 19.25 -7.08 2.95
CA ILE A 16 20.13 -6.26 3.79
C ILE A 16 19.70 -6.47 5.23
N SER A 17 20.33 -7.45 5.89
CA SER A 17 20.00 -7.82 7.26
C SER A 17 20.18 -6.65 8.22
N ASP A 18 19.23 -6.52 9.15
CA ASP A 18 19.15 -5.47 10.16
C ASP A 18 19.48 -5.98 11.58
N GLU A 19 20.10 -7.15 11.69
CA GLU A 19 20.39 -7.86 12.95
C GLU A 19 21.77 -7.53 13.55
N SER A 20 21.84 -7.59 14.89
CA SER A 20 22.90 -7.00 15.73
C SER A 20 24.26 -7.69 15.71
N GLU A 21 24.44 -8.84 15.07
CA GLU A 21 25.73 -9.54 14.97
C GLU A 21 26.55 -9.12 13.72
N TYR A 22 26.45 -7.85 13.35
CA TYR A 22 26.84 -7.37 12.03
C TYR A 22 28.35 -7.38 11.76
N LYS A 23 28.75 -8.00 10.64
CA LYS A 23 30.13 -8.03 10.11
C LYS A 23 30.28 -7.28 8.76
N GLY A 24 29.29 -6.46 8.38
CA GLY A 24 29.17 -5.84 7.05
C GLY A 24 28.04 -6.44 6.23
N ILE A 25 27.63 -5.76 5.14
CA ILE A 25 26.59 -6.26 4.23
C ILE A 25 27.23 -7.25 3.27
N THR A 26 26.69 -8.47 3.22
CA THR A 26 27.11 -9.48 2.25
C THR A 26 26.99 -8.94 0.82
N GLU A 27 27.99 -9.24 0.00
CA GLU A 27 27.96 -8.84 -1.41
C GLU A 27 26.76 -9.44 -2.13
N PHE A 28 26.13 -8.64 -2.98
CA PHE A 28 25.05 -9.09 -3.83
C PHE A 28 25.62 -9.87 -5.03
N GLY A 29 25.00 -10.99 -5.39
CA GLY A 29 25.29 -11.64 -6.67
C GLY A 29 24.91 -10.75 -7.85
N ASP A 30 25.45 -11.02 -9.04
CA ASP A 30 25.30 -10.16 -10.23
C ASP A 30 23.82 -9.87 -10.60
N ASP A 31 22.94 -10.85 -10.47
CA ASP A 31 21.51 -10.75 -10.83
C ASP A 31 20.62 -10.22 -9.70
N HIS A 32 21.18 -9.76 -8.59
CA HIS A 32 20.40 -9.29 -7.45
C HIS A 32 19.58 -8.04 -7.79
N PHE A 33 18.29 -8.02 -7.43
CA PHE A 33 17.38 -6.96 -7.85
C PHE A 33 17.77 -5.56 -7.35
N LEU A 34 18.52 -5.45 -6.25
CA LEU A 34 19.02 -4.16 -5.76
C LEU A 34 20.17 -3.59 -6.60
N ASN A 35 20.86 -4.41 -7.39
CA ASN A 35 21.97 -3.94 -8.23
C ASN A 35 21.52 -2.85 -9.20
N LYS A 36 20.29 -2.91 -9.72
CA LYS A 36 19.72 -1.87 -10.61
C LYS A 36 19.65 -0.48 -9.97
N TYR A 37 19.75 -0.37 -8.64
CA TYR A 37 19.77 0.90 -7.94
C TYR A 37 21.18 1.39 -7.61
N CYS A 38 22.22 0.57 -7.78
CA CYS A 38 23.62 1.01 -7.67
C CYS A 38 24.14 1.64 -8.96
N ASP A 39 25.17 2.48 -8.83
CA ASP A 39 25.85 3.05 -9.99
C ASP A 39 26.51 1.92 -10.80
N SER A 40 26.49 2.03 -12.13
CA SER A 40 26.95 0.98 -13.05
C SER A 40 26.30 -0.41 -12.85
N ASN A 41 25.17 -0.47 -12.14
CA ASN A 41 24.46 -1.69 -11.76
C ASN A 41 25.27 -2.65 -10.86
N GLN A 42 26.20 -2.14 -10.04
CA GLN A 42 26.96 -2.97 -9.08
C GLN A 42 27.19 -2.23 -7.77
N CYS A 43 26.94 -2.90 -6.64
CA CYS A 43 27.11 -2.31 -5.31
C CYS A 43 28.43 -2.77 -4.67
N HIS A 44 29.42 -1.89 -4.63
CA HIS A 44 30.79 -2.24 -4.22
C HIS A 44 31.02 -2.12 -2.71
N SER A 45 30.29 -1.24 -2.04
CA SER A 45 30.40 -0.97 -0.62
C SER A 45 29.10 -1.19 0.13
N ASP A 46 29.18 -1.25 1.46
CA ASP A 46 28.01 -1.29 2.32
C ASP A 46 27.12 -0.05 2.14
N TYR A 47 27.72 1.13 1.93
CA TYR A 47 26.96 2.34 1.64
C TYR A 47 26.26 2.27 0.28
N ASP A 48 26.87 1.68 -0.75
CA ASP A 48 26.19 1.47 -2.04
C ASP A 48 24.95 0.58 -1.87
N ARG A 49 25.07 -0.49 -1.09
CA ARG A 49 23.99 -1.44 -0.81
C ARG A 49 22.86 -0.79 0.00
N ILE A 50 23.18 -0.01 1.03
CA ILE A 50 22.19 0.78 1.78
C ILE A 50 21.49 1.78 0.86
N SER A 51 22.25 2.50 0.03
CA SER A 51 21.72 3.47 -0.91
C SER A 51 20.77 2.81 -1.93
N ALA A 52 21.13 1.61 -2.40
CA ALA A 52 20.27 0.81 -3.27
C ALA A 52 18.95 0.40 -2.61
N GLY A 53 19.01 -0.04 -1.34
CA GLY A 53 17.81 -0.34 -0.55
C GLY A 53 16.91 0.89 -0.35
N CYS A 54 17.50 2.05 -0.08
CA CYS A 54 16.77 3.32 0.05
C CYS A 54 16.06 3.70 -1.27
N LEU A 55 16.79 3.68 -2.39
CA LEU A 55 16.23 3.94 -3.72
C LEU A 55 15.14 2.93 -4.10
N TYR A 56 15.31 1.66 -3.76
CA TYR A 56 14.28 0.65 -3.99
C TYR A 56 12.97 1.01 -3.27
N LEU A 57 13.04 1.31 -1.97
CA LEU A 57 11.86 1.68 -1.18
C LEU A 57 11.18 2.93 -1.75
N LEU A 58 11.97 3.92 -2.14
CA LEU A 58 11.46 5.15 -2.75
C LEU A 58 10.79 4.86 -4.11
N ASP A 59 11.40 4.06 -4.97
CA ASP A 59 10.82 3.64 -6.26
C ASP A 59 9.50 2.88 -6.08
N GLN A 60 9.49 1.82 -5.27
CA GLN A 60 8.29 0.98 -5.10
C GLN A 60 7.13 1.72 -4.44
N LEU A 61 7.43 2.66 -3.53
CA LEU A 61 6.39 3.35 -2.77
C LEU A 61 5.93 4.66 -3.43
N TYR A 62 6.73 5.28 -4.30
CA TYR A 62 6.41 6.57 -4.93
C TYR A 62 6.23 6.60 -6.45
N LYS A 63 6.96 5.81 -7.26
CA LYS A 63 6.87 5.92 -8.73
C LYS A 63 5.59 5.30 -9.26
N ASP A 64 5.41 4.01 -9.07
CA ASP A 64 4.15 3.31 -9.38
C ASP A 64 4.22 1.95 -8.69
N SER A 65 3.37 1.74 -7.69
CA SER A 65 3.35 0.45 -6.98
C SER A 65 2.51 -0.60 -7.73
N GLY A 66 1.84 -0.24 -8.83
CA GLY A 66 0.85 -1.10 -9.50
C GLY A 66 -0.40 -1.40 -8.65
N VAL A 67 -0.55 -0.74 -7.49
CA VAL A 67 -1.65 -0.96 -6.53
C VAL A 67 -2.48 0.30 -6.40
N ILE A 68 -3.81 0.15 -6.30
CA ILE A 68 -4.77 1.26 -6.16
C ILE A 68 -5.48 1.16 -4.81
N PRO A 69 -5.42 2.20 -3.95
CA PRO A 69 -4.60 3.41 -4.10
C PRO A 69 -3.11 3.13 -3.88
N SER A 70 -2.23 3.87 -4.56
CA SER A 70 -0.78 3.78 -4.37
C SER A 70 -0.40 4.01 -2.90
N PRO A 71 0.63 3.31 -2.36
CA PRO A 71 1.11 3.47 -1.00
C PRO A 71 1.31 4.94 -0.59
N LYS A 72 1.97 5.75 -1.44
CA LYS A 72 2.15 7.20 -1.18
C LYS A 72 0.85 7.96 -0.92
N ASN A 73 -0.24 7.58 -1.58
CA ASN A 73 -1.54 8.22 -1.42
C ASN A 73 -2.26 7.74 -0.15
N SER A 74 -1.89 6.56 0.36
CA SER A 74 -2.47 5.98 1.57
C SER A 74 -1.77 6.42 2.85
N ASN A 75 -0.52 6.85 2.78
CA ASN A 75 0.23 7.29 3.95
C ASN A 75 1.22 8.42 3.59
N PRO A 76 0.98 9.67 4.06
CA PRO A 76 1.86 10.80 3.80
C PRO A 76 3.23 10.68 4.51
N TYR A 77 3.37 9.79 5.49
CA TYR A 77 4.57 9.63 6.32
C TYR A 77 5.50 8.49 5.86
N ILE A 78 5.30 7.94 4.66
CA ILE A 78 6.14 6.83 4.15
C ILE A 78 7.62 7.19 4.11
N VAL A 79 7.94 8.43 3.70
CA VAL A 79 9.34 8.89 3.66
C VAL A 79 9.97 8.83 5.04
N ASP A 80 9.24 9.14 6.11
CA ASP A 80 9.78 9.12 7.47
C ASP A 80 10.22 7.71 7.85
N TYR A 81 9.41 6.71 7.53
CA TYR A 81 9.77 5.31 7.75
C TYR A 81 11.00 4.86 6.95
N ILE A 82 11.13 5.33 5.71
CA ILE A 82 12.34 5.06 4.89
C ILE A 82 13.56 5.71 5.55
N LEU A 83 13.44 6.94 6.05
CA LEU A 83 14.55 7.65 6.70
C LEU A 83 14.91 7.08 8.06
N ILE A 84 13.95 6.58 8.84
CA ILE A 84 14.19 5.85 10.10
C ILE A 84 14.97 4.57 9.82
N TRP A 85 14.54 3.78 8.82
CA TRP A 85 15.28 2.58 8.40
C TRP A 85 16.69 2.95 7.95
N LEU A 86 16.84 3.97 7.11
CA LEU A 86 18.15 4.41 6.61
C LEU A 86 19.06 4.85 7.76
N SER A 87 18.55 5.66 8.68
CA SER A 87 19.28 6.11 9.87
C SER A 87 19.70 4.94 10.76
N TYR A 88 18.81 3.97 10.98
CA TYR A 88 19.13 2.75 11.72
C TYR A 88 20.27 1.97 11.05
N MET A 89 20.16 1.72 9.74
CA MET A 89 21.17 0.95 9.00
C MET A 89 22.54 1.63 8.99
N LEU A 90 22.58 2.96 8.84
CA LEU A 90 23.84 3.70 8.87
C LEU A 90 24.51 3.63 10.26
N ASN A 91 23.73 3.77 11.33
CA ASN A 91 24.22 3.61 12.70
C ASN A 91 24.66 2.17 13.02
N LEU A 92 24.04 1.17 12.38
CA LEU A 92 24.40 -0.24 12.54
C LEU A 92 25.79 -0.55 11.95
N ILE A 93 26.10 0.00 10.79
CA ILE A 93 27.37 -0.29 10.07
C ILE A 93 28.54 0.54 10.59
N ASN A 94 28.29 1.77 11.00
CA ASN A 94 29.34 2.66 11.50
C ASN A 94 28.76 3.60 12.56
N SER A 95 29.35 3.60 13.75
CA SER A 95 28.90 4.43 14.87
C SER A 95 29.54 5.83 14.93
N LYS A 96 30.35 6.20 13.93
CA LYS A 96 30.94 7.56 13.85
C LYS A 96 29.86 8.60 13.54
N GLU A 97 29.90 9.75 14.22
CA GLU A 97 28.93 10.85 14.05
C GLU A 97 28.81 11.36 12.61
N ASP A 98 29.90 11.34 11.83
CA ASP A 98 29.92 11.86 10.46
C ASP A 98 29.34 10.87 9.41
N ASN A 99 29.02 9.63 9.79
CA ASN A 99 28.59 8.58 8.87
C ASN A 99 27.38 8.97 7.99
N ILE A 100 26.38 9.63 8.58
CA ILE A 100 25.15 10.04 7.91
C ILE A 100 25.43 11.22 6.99
N THR A 101 26.24 12.19 7.45
CA THR A 101 26.63 13.36 6.65
C THR A 101 27.43 12.93 5.43
N ASP A 102 28.39 12.03 5.62
CA ASP A 102 29.21 11.46 4.56
C ASP A 102 28.34 10.69 3.56
N PHE A 103 27.44 9.83 4.05
CA PHE A 103 26.48 9.12 3.21
C PHE A 103 25.61 10.09 2.40
N TYR A 104 25.10 11.14 3.04
CA TYR A 104 24.26 12.15 2.38
C TYR A 104 25.00 12.87 1.25
N GLY A 105 26.23 13.31 1.51
CA GLY A 105 27.06 13.98 0.51
C GLY A 105 27.43 13.07 -0.66
N SER A 106 27.91 11.87 -0.36
CA SER A 106 28.45 10.93 -1.35
C SER A 106 27.36 10.20 -2.15
N HIS A 107 26.19 9.91 -1.56
CA HIS A 107 25.15 9.12 -2.22
C HIS A 107 23.95 10.01 -2.59
N ILE A 108 23.31 10.65 -1.61
CA ILE A 108 22.05 11.39 -1.86
C ILE A 108 22.27 12.63 -2.74
N ASN A 109 23.35 13.40 -2.48
CA ASN A 109 23.66 14.60 -3.25
C ASN A 109 24.32 14.28 -4.61
N SER A 110 25.18 13.26 -4.65
CA SER A 110 26.01 13.01 -5.83
C SER A 110 25.34 12.08 -6.84
N CYS A 111 24.61 11.04 -6.42
CA CYS A 111 24.00 10.07 -7.32
C CYS A 111 22.80 10.63 -8.10
N ASP A 112 22.82 10.50 -9.42
CA ASP A 112 21.79 11.04 -10.32
C ASP A 112 20.42 10.37 -10.14
N LYS A 113 20.36 9.14 -9.62
CA LYS A 113 19.10 8.43 -9.38
C LYS A 113 18.23 9.13 -8.33
N TYR A 114 18.83 9.81 -7.35
CA TYR A 114 18.07 10.62 -6.38
C TYR A 114 17.58 11.95 -6.94
N LYS A 115 18.27 12.49 -7.96
CA LYS A 115 18.00 13.81 -8.55
C LYS A 115 17.11 13.75 -9.78
N THR A 116 17.00 12.58 -10.41
CA THR A 116 16.15 12.33 -11.57
C THR A 116 14.69 12.69 -11.26
N GLU A 117 14.08 13.49 -12.14
CA GLU A 117 12.71 13.95 -11.99
C GLU A 117 11.71 12.78 -12.11
N ILE A 118 10.68 12.80 -11.27
CA ILE A 118 9.64 11.79 -11.16
C ILE A 118 8.30 12.46 -11.45
N SER A 119 7.73 12.09 -12.60
CA SER A 119 6.50 12.69 -13.11
C SER A 119 5.32 12.53 -12.14
N GLU A 120 5.31 11.43 -11.40
CA GLU A 120 4.26 11.02 -10.47
C GLU A 120 4.30 11.79 -9.14
N LEU A 121 5.37 12.57 -8.90
CA LEU A 121 5.46 13.52 -7.77
C LEU A 121 4.94 14.92 -8.13
N LYS A 122 4.88 15.28 -9.41
CA LYS A 122 4.45 16.62 -9.89
C LYS A 122 3.05 17.02 -9.45
N ASN A 123 2.16 16.04 -9.32
CA ASN A 123 0.76 16.28 -8.98
C ASN A 123 0.49 16.38 -7.47
N HIS A 124 1.48 16.06 -6.63
CA HIS A 124 1.29 15.92 -5.19
C HIS A 124 1.89 17.07 -4.39
N TYR A 125 2.99 17.66 -4.88
CA TYR A 125 3.66 18.76 -4.21
C TYR A 125 3.42 20.07 -4.97
N HIS A 126 2.79 21.04 -4.30
CA HIS A 126 2.66 22.43 -4.76
C HIS A 126 3.98 23.21 -4.69
N ASP A 127 5.08 22.54 -4.41
CA ASP A 127 6.38 23.12 -4.18
C ASP A 127 7.20 23.05 -5.46
N TYR A 128 7.45 24.21 -6.05
CA TYR A 128 8.10 24.35 -7.35
C TYR A 128 9.55 23.87 -7.27
N GLY A 129 9.85 22.76 -7.95
CA GLY A 129 11.23 22.46 -8.41
C GLY A 129 11.91 21.21 -7.84
N ASN A 130 11.29 20.45 -6.93
CA ASN A 130 11.93 19.27 -6.33
C ASN A 130 11.05 18.00 -6.43
N TYR A 131 10.74 17.59 -7.65
CA TYR A 131 9.95 16.37 -7.94
C TYR A 131 10.84 15.13 -8.08
N ASN A 132 11.81 14.96 -7.19
CA ASN A 132 12.73 13.82 -7.19
C ASN A 132 12.88 13.28 -5.77
N TYR A 133 13.57 12.16 -5.61
CA TYR A 133 13.73 11.54 -4.30
C TYR A 133 14.54 12.38 -3.33
N LYS A 134 15.57 13.07 -3.82
CA LYS A 134 16.31 14.02 -3.00
C LYS A 134 15.38 15.07 -2.39
N GLY A 135 14.44 15.59 -3.17
CA GLY A 135 13.43 16.54 -2.71
C GLY A 135 12.51 16.00 -1.62
N LEU A 136 12.13 14.72 -1.71
CA LEU A 136 11.38 14.05 -0.65
C LEU A 136 12.19 13.92 0.63
N ILE A 137 13.44 13.50 0.50
CA ILE A 137 14.38 13.32 1.61
C ILE A 137 14.67 14.67 2.28
N ASP A 138 15.03 15.71 1.52
CA ASP A 138 15.39 17.05 2.03
C ASP A 138 14.29 17.63 2.94
N LYS A 139 13.01 17.35 2.64
CA LYS A 139 11.85 17.85 3.40
C LYS A 139 11.67 17.18 4.75
N ARG A 140 12.17 15.96 4.91
CA ARG A 140 11.99 15.13 6.12
C ARG A 140 13.33 14.65 6.69
N LYS A 141 14.44 15.25 6.23
CA LYS A 141 15.81 14.83 6.56
C LYS A 141 16.10 14.79 8.05
N ASP A 142 15.35 15.53 8.87
CA ASP A 142 15.49 15.49 10.33
C ASP A 142 15.31 14.07 10.90
N PHE A 143 14.50 13.21 10.26
CA PHE A 143 14.38 11.80 10.65
C PHE A 143 15.60 10.95 10.32
N LEU A 144 16.42 11.38 9.35
CA LEU A 144 17.67 10.72 9.02
C LEU A 144 18.73 10.99 10.12
N TYR A 145 18.77 12.21 10.64
CA TYR A 145 19.70 12.65 11.70
C TYR A 145 19.13 12.45 13.12
N MET A 146 18.30 11.42 13.29
CA MET A 146 17.76 11.06 14.59
C MET A 146 18.87 10.69 15.58
N ASP A 147 18.63 10.97 16.86
CA ASP A 147 19.53 10.50 17.94
C ASP A 147 19.73 8.98 17.84
N SER A 148 20.99 8.54 17.86
CA SER A 148 21.38 7.14 17.71
C SER A 148 20.86 6.23 18.84
N ASN A 149 20.47 6.78 19.98
CA ASN A 149 19.83 6.04 21.08
C ASN A 149 18.32 5.88 20.91
N ILE A 150 17.71 6.69 20.03
CA ILE A 150 16.28 6.72 19.77
C ILE A 150 15.93 5.86 18.55
N VAL A 151 16.69 6.03 17.46
CA VAL A 151 16.38 5.38 16.18
C VAL A 151 16.22 3.86 16.29
N PRO A 152 17.03 3.11 17.07
CA PRO A 152 16.87 1.66 17.19
C PRO A 152 15.54 1.29 17.83
N LYS A 153 15.10 2.05 18.85
CA LYS A 153 13.84 1.80 19.55
C LYS A 153 12.65 2.02 18.63
N PHE A 154 12.65 3.12 17.87
CA PHE A 154 11.59 3.42 16.91
C PHE A 154 11.57 2.42 15.77
N TYR A 155 12.73 2.10 15.21
CA TYR A 155 12.85 1.13 14.13
C TYR A 155 12.36 -0.26 14.56
N GLU A 156 12.66 -0.70 15.78
CA GLU A 156 12.17 -1.95 16.33
C GLU A 156 10.64 -1.98 16.44
N ALA A 157 10.01 -0.91 16.95
CA ALA A 157 8.55 -0.83 17.00
C ALA A 157 7.91 -0.79 15.60
N PHE A 158 8.49 -0.03 14.68
CA PHE A 158 8.07 -0.03 13.28
C PHE A 158 8.14 -1.43 12.66
N LYS A 159 9.26 -2.14 12.86
CA LYS A 159 9.48 -3.51 12.41
C LYS A 159 8.45 -4.48 12.98
N LEU A 160 8.15 -4.41 14.28
CA LEU A 160 7.10 -5.21 14.91
C LEU A 160 5.72 -4.93 14.30
N LEU A 161 5.40 -3.66 14.03
CA LEU A 161 4.13 -3.31 13.39
C LEU A 161 4.05 -3.85 11.96
N CYS A 162 5.15 -3.79 11.19
CA CYS A 162 5.17 -4.37 9.86
C CYS A 162 5.02 -5.89 9.86
N ASN A 163 5.59 -6.59 10.85
CA ASN A 163 5.37 -8.02 10.98
C ASN A 163 3.88 -8.35 11.17
N LEU A 164 3.15 -7.56 11.96
CA LEU A 164 1.70 -7.71 12.10
C LEU A 164 0.98 -7.53 10.76
N TYR A 165 1.32 -6.49 10.00
CA TYR A 165 0.75 -6.27 8.66
C TYR A 165 1.08 -7.40 7.67
N ASN A 166 2.28 -7.97 7.73
CA ASN A 166 2.71 -9.04 6.83
C ASN A 166 2.06 -10.39 7.18
N GLU A 167 1.69 -10.59 8.46
CA GLU A 167 0.91 -11.75 8.92
C GLU A 167 -0.60 -11.62 8.65
N LEU A 168 -1.08 -10.49 8.11
CA LEU A 168 -2.48 -10.34 7.68
C LEU A 168 -2.77 -11.25 6.49
N ASP A 169 -3.46 -12.36 6.76
CA ASP A 169 -4.02 -13.23 5.75
C ASP A 169 -5.56 -13.13 5.78
N TYR A 170 -6.14 -12.71 4.64
CA TYR A 170 -7.59 -12.63 4.44
C TYR A 170 -8.30 -13.98 4.58
N ASN A 171 -7.56 -15.09 4.51
CA ASN A 171 -8.10 -16.45 4.63
C ASN A 171 -7.94 -17.06 6.03
N ASN A 172 -7.21 -16.41 6.95
CA ASN A 172 -6.89 -16.97 8.27
C ASN A 172 -7.42 -16.09 9.41
N LYS A 173 -7.93 -16.72 10.48
CA LYS A 173 -8.55 -16.07 11.65
C LYS A 173 -7.53 -15.40 12.60
N ASN A 174 -6.31 -15.15 12.15
CA ASN A 174 -5.22 -14.68 13.02
C ASN A 174 -5.49 -13.28 13.63
N CYS A 175 -6.39 -12.48 13.05
CA CYS A 175 -6.76 -11.16 13.59
C CYS A 175 -7.25 -11.18 15.03
N GLU A 176 -7.93 -12.23 15.51
CA GLU A 176 -8.37 -12.31 16.92
C GLU A 176 -7.19 -12.28 17.91
N LYS A 177 -6.02 -12.79 17.48
CA LYS A 177 -4.78 -12.77 18.28
C LYS A 177 -4.16 -11.37 18.31
N TYR A 178 -4.25 -10.61 17.22
CA TYR A 178 -3.55 -9.32 17.05
C TYR A 178 -4.32 -8.10 17.57
N LEU A 179 -5.63 -8.24 17.76
CA LEU A 179 -6.50 -7.17 18.28
C LEU A 179 -6.34 -6.93 19.79
N LYS A 180 -5.76 -7.89 20.52
CA LYS A 180 -5.50 -7.74 21.95
C LYS A 180 -4.33 -6.78 22.17
N ASP A 181 -4.46 -5.92 23.17
CA ASP A 181 -3.44 -4.98 23.66
C ASP A 181 -2.29 -5.69 24.41
N ASN A 182 -1.90 -6.86 23.92
CA ASN A 182 -0.80 -7.68 24.42
C ASN A 182 0.22 -8.03 23.32
N SER A 183 0.05 -7.48 22.12
CA SER A 183 1.01 -7.63 21.02
C SER A 183 2.39 -7.11 21.43
N GLU A 184 3.43 -7.72 20.88
CA GLU A 184 4.82 -7.28 21.12
C GLU A 184 5.00 -5.82 20.69
N PHE A 185 4.38 -5.44 19.57
CA PHE A 185 4.30 -4.05 19.14
C PHE A 185 3.76 -3.13 20.25
N PHE A 186 2.60 -3.45 20.84
CA PHE A 186 1.97 -2.55 21.80
C PHE A 186 2.77 -2.43 23.11
N LYS A 187 3.45 -3.51 23.53
CA LYS A 187 4.40 -3.47 24.65
C LYS A 187 5.56 -2.52 24.33
N LYS A 188 6.18 -2.68 23.15
CA LYS A 188 7.29 -1.83 22.71
C LYS A 188 6.88 -0.36 22.55
N TYR A 189 5.69 -0.12 22.02
CA TYR A 189 5.12 1.21 21.87
C TYR A 189 4.95 1.92 23.23
N LYS A 190 4.51 1.20 24.27
CA LYS A 190 4.41 1.77 25.63
C LYS A 190 5.78 2.16 26.18
N GLU A 191 6.77 1.28 26.07
CA GLU A 191 8.15 1.58 26.49
C GLU A 191 8.72 2.82 25.79
N LEU A 192 8.47 2.95 24.48
CA LEU A 192 8.82 4.13 23.70
C LEU A 192 8.12 5.38 24.23
N LYS A 193 6.80 5.32 24.39
CA LYS A 193 5.97 6.45 24.83
C LYS A 193 6.34 6.96 26.22
N ASP A 194 6.69 6.05 27.13
CA ASP A 194 7.01 6.39 28.52
C ASP A 194 8.47 6.86 28.68
N SER A 195 9.26 6.89 27.59
CA SER A 195 10.62 7.40 27.63
C SER A 195 10.66 8.94 27.57
N ASP A 196 11.45 9.55 28.47
CA ASP A 196 11.63 11.01 28.57
C ASP A 196 12.11 11.67 27.26
N ILE A 197 12.72 10.87 26.40
CA ILE A 197 13.31 11.29 25.14
C ILE A 197 12.26 11.70 24.10
N THR A 198 11.02 11.21 24.23
CA THR A 198 9.95 11.45 23.27
C THR A 198 9.22 12.78 23.45
N ASN A 199 9.71 13.66 24.34
CA ASN A 199 9.07 14.93 24.62
C ASN A 199 9.32 16.03 23.57
N SER A 200 10.26 15.83 22.64
CA SER A 200 10.49 16.75 21.52
C SER A 200 9.41 16.61 20.42
N SER A 201 9.22 17.67 19.63
CA SER A 201 8.16 17.73 18.60
C SER A 201 8.21 16.61 17.54
N PRO A 202 9.36 16.32 16.88
CA PRO A 202 9.38 15.31 15.82
C PRO A 202 9.12 13.89 16.33
N TYR A 203 9.59 13.55 17.54
CA TYR A 203 9.36 12.22 18.12
C TYR A 203 7.91 12.01 18.54
N LYS A 204 7.21 13.08 18.99
CA LYS A 204 5.76 13.02 19.24
C LYS A 204 4.96 12.75 17.98
N GLU A 205 5.32 13.39 16.87
CA GLU A 205 4.68 13.16 15.58
C GLU A 205 4.84 11.70 15.14
N MET A 206 6.05 11.14 15.25
CA MET A 206 6.30 9.72 14.93
C MET A 206 5.52 8.75 15.82
N LEU A 207 5.49 8.99 17.13
CA LEU A 207 4.71 8.15 18.05
C LEU A 207 3.22 8.21 17.69
N SER A 208 2.73 9.39 17.34
CA SER A 208 1.36 9.57 16.88
C SER A 208 1.12 8.81 15.58
N THR A 209 2.06 8.85 14.63
CA THR A 209 1.96 8.13 13.35
C THR A 209 1.97 6.62 13.55
N LEU A 210 2.90 6.07 14.35
CA LEU A 210 2.94 4.64 14.69
C LEU A 210 1.65 4.16 15.37
N LEU A 211 1.09 4.97 16.27
CA LEU A 211 -0.17 4.64 16.94
C LEU A 211 -1.36 4.68 15.97
N THR A 212 -1.42 5.70 15.12
CA THR A 212 -2.45 5.80 14.06
C THR A 212 -2.38 4.59 13.15
N ASP A 213 -1.19 4.22 12.70
CA ASP A 213 -0.97 3.06 11.83
C ASP A 213 -1.39 1.75 12.51
N TYR A 214 -1.10 1.57 13.80
CA TYR A 214 -1.59 0.41 14.55
C TYR A 214 -3.12 0.40 14.73
N ASN A 215 -3.74 1.56 14.92
CA ASN A 215 -5.19 1.65 15.00
C ASN A 215 -5.84 1.34 13.65
N ASP A 216 -5.22 1.73 12.54
CA ASP A 216 -5.69 1.41 11.20
C ASP A 216 -5.53 -0.09 10.89
N PHE A 217 -4.43 -0.70 11.29
CA PHE A 217 -4.27 -2.17 11.31
C PHE A 217 -5.42 -2.86 12.04
N LYS A 218 -5.77 -2.39 13.25
CA LYS A 218 -6.90 -2.95 14.03
C LYS A 218 -8.22 -2.82 13.28
N LYS A 219 -8.47 -1.69 12.62
CA LYS A 219 -9.69 -1.49 11.80
C LYS A 219 -9.74 -2.48 10.64
N GLU A 220 -8.63 -2.66 9.93
CA GLU A 220 -8.53 -3.63 8.83
C GLU A 220 -8.82 -5.06 9.34
N CYS A 221 -8.23 -5.45 10.46
CA CYS A 221 -8.50 -6.75 11.08
C CYS A 221 -9.97 -6.94 11.46
N ASN A 222 -10.62 -5.94 12.07
CA ASN A 222 -12.04 -6.01 12.41
C ASN A 222 -12.93 -6.14 11.16
N SER A 223 -12.55 -5.49 10.06
CA SER A 223 -13.24 -5.63 8.77
C SER A 223 -13.14 -7.06 8.23
N ILE A 224 -11.95 -7.67 8.29
CA ILE A 224 -11.74 -9.07 7.88
C ILE A 224 -12.60 -10.02 8.72
N LEU A 225 -12.58 -9.89 10.05
CA LEU A 225 -13.39 -10.73 10.94
C LEU A 225 -14.88 -10.59 10.67
N SER A 226 -15.35 -9.37 10.42
CA SER A 226 -16.76 -9.10 10.08
C SER A 226 -17.16 -9.79 8.77
N TYR A 227 -16.30 -9.72 7.75
CA TYR A 227 -16.52 -10.38 6.46
C TYR A 227 -16.54 -11.91 6.60
N LEU A 228 -15.60 -12.49 7.35
CA LEU A 228 -15.57 -13.94 7.60
C LEU A 228 -16.81 -14.42 8.35
N SER A 229 -17.27 -13.68 9.36
CA SER A 229 -18.50 -13.99 10.10
C SER A 229 -19.74 -13.91 9.22
N ALA A 230 -19.80 -12.96 8.28
CA ALA A 230 -20.89 -12.87 7.31
C ALA A 230 -20.89 -14.06 6.34
N LYS A 231 -19.71 -14.46 5.84
CA LYS A 231 -19.54 -15.60 4.93
C LYS A 231 -19.91 -16.94 5.59
N GLU A 232 -19.66 -17.10 6.89
CA GLU A 232 -20.11 -18.28 7.65
C GLU A 232 -21.63 -18.33 7.77
N LYS A 233 -22.31 -17.18 7.92
CA LYS A 233 -23.78 -17.09 7.98
C LYS A 233 -24.47 -17.34 6.64
N GLU A 234 -23.81 -17.06 5.53
CA GLU A 234 -24.31 -17.35 4.17
C GLU A 234 -24.20 -18.82 3.75
N LYS A 235 -23.61 -19.69 4.59
CA LYS A 235 -23.69 -21.15 4.43
C LYS A 235 -24.71 -21.81 5.39
N PRO A 236 -26.03 -21.67 5.21
CA PRO A 236 -26.98 -22.57 5.85
C PRO A 236 -27.35 -23.70 4.87
N GLY A 237 -27.01 -24.94 5.23
CA GLY A 237 -27.70 -26.13 4.70
C GLY A 237 -26.89 -27.10 3.83
N GLN A 238 -25.92 -27.79 4.43
CA GLN A 238 -25.78 -29.23 4.22
C GLN A 238 -25.56 -29.83 5.61
N ILE A 239 -26.68 -30.14 6.26
CA ILE A 239 -26.70 -31.03 7.42
C ILE A 239 -26.25 -32.39 6.88
N LEU A 240 -25.04 -32.81 7.23
CA LEU A 240 -24.63 -34.21 7.13
C LEU A 240 -25.49 -34.96 8.16
N LEU A 241 -26.61 -35.50 7.68
CA LEU A 241 -27.34 -36.54 8.38
C LEU A 241 -26.63 -37.86 8.09
N ASP A 242 -26.26 -38.52 9.18
CA ASP A 242 -25.66 -39.83 9.30
C ASP A 242 -26.32 -40.89 8.39
N SER A 243 -25.54 -41.56 7.55
CA SER A 243 -25.85 -42.94 7.12
C SER A 243 -24.58 -43.62 6.60
N SER A 244 -24.25 -44.70 7.29
CA SER A 244 -23.31 -45.76 6.96
C SER A 244 -23.46 -46.35 5.56
N GLY A 245 -22.34 -46.77 4.95
CA GLY A 245 -22.31 -47.98 4.13
C GLY A 245 -21.85 -47.82 2.67
N GLU A 246 -20.64 -48.34 2.42
CA GLU A 246 -20.21 -49.13 1.26
C GLU A 246 -20.11 -48.52 -0.16
N TYR A 247 -18.87 -48.60 -0.64
CA TYR A 247 -18.43 -48.83 -2.02
C TYR A 247 -19.39 -49.72 -2.85
N VAL A 248 -19.59 -49.40 -4.13
CA VAL A 248 -19.21 -50.25 -5.29
C VAL A 248 -19.52 -49.56 -6.63
N ASP A 249 -18.56 -49.77 -7.52
CA ASP A 249 -18.37 -49.47 -8.94
C ASP A 249 -19.41 -50.11 -9.90
N SER A 250 -19.66 -49.48 -11.07
CA SER A 250 -19.75 -50.07 -12.43
C SER A 250 -20.70 -49.38 -13.45
N LEU A 251 -20.28 -49.49 -14.72
CA LEU A 251 -20.64 -48.79 -15.97
C LEU A 251 -21.89 -49.29 -16.75
N GLU A 252 -22.26 -48.46 -17.76
CA GLU A 252 -22.92 -48.77 -19.07
C GLU A 252 -24.47 -48.94 -19.11
N GLN A 253 -25.28 -48.53 -20.11
CA GLN A 253 -25.17 -47.88 -21.45
C GLN A 253 -26.61 -47.59 -22.00
N GLY A 254 -26.77 -46.66 -22.96
CA GLY A 254 -27.91 -46.57 -23.93
C GLY A 254 -28.93 -45.41 -23.72
N ILE A 255 -28.87 -44.27 -24.43
CA ILE A 255 -29.36 -43.94 -25.80
C ILE A 255 -30.91 -43.93 -25.94
N ASP A 256 -31.55 -42.74 -25.96
CA ASP A 256 -32.13 -42.09 -27.16
C ASP A 256 -33.02 -40.84 -26.86
N ASN A 257 -33.00 -39.93 -27.83
CA ASN A 257 -33.52 -38.55 -27.85
C ASN A 257 -35.05 -38.38 -27.75
N TYR A 258 -35.51 -37.23 -27.25
CA TYR A 258 -36.53 -36.39 -27.92
C TYR A 258 -36.36 -34.92 -27.54
N ASP A 259 -36.58 -34.09 -28.55
CA ASP A 259 -36.19 -32.71 -28.68
C ASP A 259 -37.41 -31.78 -28.49
N VAL A 260 -37.14 -30.48 -28.32
CA VAL A 260 -38.01 -29.31 -28.64
C VAL A 260 -38.78 -28.56 -27.52
N ALA A 261 -38.41 -27.27 -27.45
CA ALA A 261 -39.18 -26.04 -27.23
C ALA A 261 -39.41 -25.47 -25.81
N SER A 262 -38.49 -24.57 -25.46
CA SER A 262 -38.73 -23.12 -25.23
C SER A 262 -39.81 -22.67 -24.25
N SER A 263 -39.38 -22.04 -23.16
CA SER A 263 -39.94 -20.74 -22.75
C SER A 263 -38.95 -19.93 -21.89
N SER A 264 -38.34 -18.94 -22.55
CA SER A 264 -38.09 -17.56 -22.10
C SER A 264 -37.84 -17.23 -20.61
N SER A 265 -36.64 -16.69 -20.39
CA SER A 265 -36.35 -15.40 -19.72
C SER A 265 -36.80 -15.15 -18.28
N SER A 266 -35.80 -14.87 -17.42
CA SER A 266 -35.85 -13.67 -16.56
C SER A 266 -34.51 -12.93 -16.54
N ILE A 267 -34.23 -12.23 -17.65
CA ILE A 267 -33.25 -11.13 -17.67
C ILE A 267 -33.89 -9.95 -16.91
N VAL A 268 -33.98 -10.01 -15.58
CA VAL A 268 -34.57 -8.93 -14.76
C VAL A 268 -33.64 -8.47 -13.62
N SER A 269 -32.56 -9.19 -13.30
CA SER A 269 -31.67 -8.81 -12.19
C SER A 269 -30.50 -7.87 -12.55
N LYS A 270 -30.31 -7.50 -13.83
CA LYS A 270 -29.16 -6.66 -14.26
C LYS A 270 -29.45 -5.15 -14.44
N LEU A 271 -30.70 -4.69 -14.29
CA LEU A 271 -31.06 -3.28 -14.54
C LEU A 271 -31.24 -2.41 -13.29
N ILE A 272 -31.20 -2.98 -12.10
CA ILE A 272 -31.53 -2.27 -10.85
C ILE A 272 -30.39 -1.38 -10.27
N PRO A 273 -29.08 -1.56 -10.56
CA PRO A 273 -28.07 -0.67 -9.96
C PRO A 273 -28.10 0.76 -10.51
N ILE A 274 -28.60 0.96 -11.74
CA ILE A 274 -28.48 2.24 -12.45
C ILE A 274 -29.53 3.24 -11.96
N LEU A 275 -30.76 2.78 -11.65
CA LEU A 275 -31.86 3.65 -11.23
C LEU A 275 -31.68 4.22 -9.81
N LEU A 276 -31.01 3.49 -8.91
CA LEU A 276 -30.71 3.97 -7.55
C LEU A 276 -29.67 5.10 -7.52
N ILE A 277 -28.76 5.13 -8.50
CA ILE A 277 -27.73 6.17 -8.63
C ILE A 277 -28.37 7.53 -9.00
N PHE A 278 -29.39 7.54 -9.86
CA PHE A 278 -30.03 8.79 -10.30
C PHE A 278 -31.05 9.36 -9.31
N GLY A 279 -31.63 8.53 -8.43
CA GLY A 279 -32.63 8.97 -7.45
C GLY A 279 -32.05 9.56 -6.16
N ALA A 280 -30.89 9.07 -5.69
CA ALA A 280 -30.32 9.49 -4.41
C ALA A 280 -29.48 10.79 -4.51
N ILE A 281 -28.77 10.99 -5.62
CA ILE A 281 -27.87 12.12 -5.82
C ILE A 281 -28.57 13.50 -5.72
N PRO A 282 -29.79 13.72 -6.27
CA PRO A 282 -30.47 15.01 -6.16
C PRO A 282 -30.91 15.34 -4.72
N ILE A 283 -31.26 14.32 -3.92
CA ILE A 283 -31.78 14.49 -2.55
C ILE A 283 -30.68 14.99 -1.61
N PHE A 284 -29.45 14.45 -1.72
CA PHE A 284 -28.31 14.92 -0.94
C PHE A 284 -27.78 16.30 -1.39
N LEU A 285 -27.91 16.63 -2.67
CA LEU A 285 -27.57 17.96 -3.19
C LEU A 285 -28.55 19.04 -2.75
N GLY A 286 -29.85 18.72 -2.65
CA GLY A 286 -30.87 19.64 -2.14
C GLY A 286 -30.66 20.05 -0.68
N ILE A 287 -30.10 19.16 0.14
CA ILE A 287 -29.78 19.43 1.55
C ILE A 287 -28.53 20.33 1.66
N SER A 288 -27.53 20.13 0.80
CA SER A 288 -26.27 20.91 0.82
C SER A 288 -26.44 22.35 0.35
N TYR A 289 -27.39 22.65 -0.54
CA TYR A 289 -27.61 24.02 -1.05
C TYR A 289 -28.23 24.97 -0.02
N LYS A 290 -28.93 24.44 0.99
CA LYS A 290 -29.58 25.25 2.03
C LYS A 290 -28.60 25.76 3.11
N VAL A 291 -27.40 25.19 3.18
CA VAL A 291 -26.33 25.60 4.12
C VAL A 291 -25.29 26.41 3.33
N ASN A 292 -25.59 27.69 3.15
CA ASN A 292 -24.91 28.59 2.21
C ASN A 292 -23.68 29.27 2.85
N ASN A 293 -22.47 28.92 2.39
CA ASN A 293 -21.26 29.72 2.61
C ASN A 293 -20.58 30.01 1.25
N LYS A 294 -20.18 31.26 0.99
CA LYS A 294 -19.75 31.75 -0.34
C LYS A 294 -18.54 31.02 -0.93
N GLU A 295 -17.66 30.44 -0.11
CA GLU A 295 -16.47 29.69 -0.54
C GLU A 295 -16.80 28.36 -1.23
N LEU A 296 -17.87 27.67 -0.84
CA LEU A 296 -18.23 26.37 -1.43
C LEU A 296 -18.64 26.47 -2.90
N LYS A 297 -19.14 27.63 -3.36
CA LYS A 297 -19.57 27.81 -4.76
C LYS A 297 -18.42 27.63 -5.75
N ASN A 298 -17.21 28.08 -5.43
CA ASN A 298 -16.04 27.91 -6.29
C ASN A 298 -15.59 26.44 -6.33
N TYR A 299 -15.60 25.76 -5.18
CA TYR A 299 -15.21 24.36 -5.08
C TYR A 299 -16.18 23.44 -5.84
N PHE A 300 -17.48 23.69 -5.74
CA PHE A 300 -18.50 22.96 -6.50
C PHE A 300 -18.41 23.20 -8.01
N HIS A 301 -18.17 24.44 -8.46
CA HIS A 301 -17.95 24.72 -9.89
C HIS A 301 -16.73 23.97 -10.43
N TYR A 302 -15.63 23.94 -9.67
CA TYR A 302 -14.41 23.24 -10.07
C TYR A 302 -14.60 21.72 -10.11
N ILE A 303 -15.25 21.13 -9.11
CA ILE A 303 -15.59 19.70 -9.09
C ILE A 303 -16.50 19.36 -10.27
N TYR A 304 -17.51 20.18 -10.55
CA TYR A 304 -18.45 19.94 -11.63
C TYR A 304 -17.76 19.94 -13.01
N VAL A 305 -16.86 20.89 -13.25
CA VAL A 305 -16.06 20.95 -14.48
C VAL A 305 -15.14 19.73 -14.61
N ASN A 306 -14.49 19.28 -13.52
CA ASN A 306 -13.60 18.13 -13.54
C ASN A 306 -14.34 16.78 -13.69
N VAL A 307 -15.51 16.63 -13.06
CA VAL A 307 -16.36 15.45 -13.21
C VAL A 307 -16.89 15.37 -14.64
N ASN A 308 -17.37 16.48 -15.22
CA ASN A 308 -17.78 16.52 -16.62
C ASN A 308 -16.61 16.20 -17.57
N LYS A 309 -15.40 16.70 -17.31
CA LYS A 309 -14.21 16.37 -18.13
C LYS A 309 -13.83 14.89 -18.04
N LYS A 310 -13.96 14.27 -16.86
CA LYS A 310 -13.76 12.81 -16.68
C LYS A 310 -14.85 12.00 -17.37
N ILE A 311 -16.12 12.37 -17.21
CA ILE A 311 -17.27 11.70 -17.85
C ILE A 311 -17.16 11.77 -19.38
N ILE A 312 -16.81 12.94 -19.93
CA ILE A 312 -16.58 13.11 -21.37
C ILE A 312 -15.44 12.20 -21.83
N ARG A 313 -14.30 12.16 -21.13
CA ARG A 313 -13.17 11.26 -21.48
C ARG A 313 -13.56 9.79 -21.41
N PHE A 314 -14.34 9.37 -20.41
CA PHE A 314 -14.84 7.99 -20.29
C PHE A 314 -15.81 7.64 -21.42
N LEU A 315 -16.72 8.56 -21.79
CA LEU A 315 -17.62 8.39 -22.94
C LEU A 315 -16.84 8.28 -24.25
N THR A 316 -15.84 9.13 -24.47
CA THR A 316 -14.98 9.05 -25.67
C THR A 316 -14.22 7.73 -25.73
N PHE A 317 -13.64 7.28 -24.61
CA PHE A 317 -12.94 6.00 -24.54
C PHE A 317 -13.87 4.80 -24.78
N TYR A 318 -15.07 4.81 -24.18
CA TYR A 318 -16.08 3.78 -24.37
C TYR A 318 -16.59 3.71 -25.83
N ILE A 319 -16.81 4.86 -26.48
CA ILE A 319 -17.20 4.93 -27.89
C ILE A 319 -16.06 4.39 -28.79
N SER A 320 -14.80 4.71 -28.50
CA SER A 320 -13.65 4.20 -29.27
C SER A 320 -13.49 2.68 -29.15
N ILE A 321 -13.74 2.09 -27.98
CA ILE A 321 -13.73 0.63 -27.80
C ILE A 321 -14.87 -0.02 -28.60
N ARG A 322 -16.09 0.54 -28.54
CA ARG A 322 -17.23 0.04 -29.32
C ARG A 322 -17.00 0.13 -30.83
N TYR A 323 -16.33 1.17 -31.32
CA TYR A 323 -15.98 1.29 -32.74
C TYR A 323 -14.90 0.30 -33.19
N LEU A 324 -13.98 -0.10 -32.30
CA LEU A 324 -13.00 -1.14 -32.58
C LEU A 324 -13.61 -2.54 -32.61
N ASP A 325 -14.60 -2.82 -31.75
CA ASP A 325 -15.28 -4.13 -31.72
C ASP A 325 -16.25 -4.34 -32.92
N PHE A 326 -16.81 -3.28 -33.49
CA PHE A 326 -17.72 -3.38 -34.66
C PHE A 326 -17.03 -3.23 -36.03
N GLY A 327 -15.71 -3.03 -36.07
CA GLY A 327 -14.95 -2.82 -37.32
C GLY A 327 -14.63 -4.08 -38.13
N LYS A 328 -15.07 -5.28 -37.72
CA LYS A 328 -14.68 -6.55 -38.37
C LYS A 328 -15.79 -7.33 -39.10
N GLU A 329 -17.04 -6.87 -39.12
CA GLU A 329 -18.15 -7.64 -39.74
C GLU A 329 -18.96 -6.92 -40.83
N PHE A 330 -18.32 -6.15 -41.71
CA PHE A 330 -18.95 -5.82 -43.00
C PHE A 330 -17.97 -5.91 -44.16
N LYS A 331 -17.81 -7.13 -44.69
CA LYS A 331 -17.52 -7.40 -46.10
C LYS A 331 -18.30 -8.65 -46.49
N ASN A 332 -19.39 -8.45 -47.22
CA ASN A 332 -19.77 -9.16 -48.45
C ASN A 332 -21.16 -8.66 -48.87
N ILE A 333 -21.21 -8.04 -50.06
CA ILE A 333 -22.42 -7.92 -50.89
C ILE A 333 -22.58 -9.23 -51.63
#